data_AF-A0A914WZG1-F1
#
_entry.id   AF-A0A914WZG1-F1
#
_cell.length_a   1.000
_cell.length_b   1.000
_cell.length_c   1.000
_cell.angle_alpha   90.00
_cell.angle_beta   90.00
_cell.angle_gamma   90.00
#
_symmetry.space_group_name_H-M   'P 1'
#
loop_
_entity.id
_entity.type
_entity.pdbx_description
1 polymer ?
#
loop_
_entity_poly.entity_id
_entity_poly.type
_entity_poly.pdbx_seq_one_letter_code
_entity_poly.pdbx_strand_id
1 'polypeptide(L)'
;MSDAFMEQTLSPSPPDRGARPGRSNVSRARLGISNLSIPLMWRDADHFKNKGDPREFSVFLVLQVGNEVKESRLVSSINRTCTDITIIESFVFENVSADFGLDVAIYAARTDSTDLNGTLRRRILKSAMTRSLGRKFGSSVKSQMTTNISDECYQENGGGGAFRLIGRCFLRLGDAAPNIKIHDLQTIPDADFYSPPLYGHICGRMVLQPNSVAVPIIEGTLTIRPVNEAKILQNVHCRLQGGLLRCSGGIVSRPSPLANFRIDADSVVQLTRQPMTMILTARGDSGRRKQLMVTAENAESVRSWKCALELQIADCATWGSFASQPVQLDSHAQQSIMPKGDGKKLYDQISIT
;
A
#
# COMPACT_ATOMS: atom_id res chain seq x y z
N MET A 1 25.57 -48.88 -40.20
CA MET A 1 25.97 -47.80 -39.27
C MET A 1 25.01 -46.65 -39.48
N SER A 2 24.27 -46.28 -38.42
CA SER A 2 23.62 -44.97 -38.14
C SER A 2 22.69 -44.34 -39.17
N ASP A 3 21.52 -43.81 -38.87
CA ASP A 3 20.62 -43.84 -37.70
C ASP A 3 19.28 -43.32 -38.25
N ALA A 4 18.17 -43.97 -37.87
CA ALA A 4 16.83 -43.57 -38.28
C ALA A 4 16.36 -42.37 -37.44
N PHE A 5 15.90 -41.32 -38.12
CA PHE A 5 15.23 -40.17 -37.51
C PHE A 5 13.95 -40.63 -36.79
N MET A 6 13.94 -40.47 -35.46
CA MET A 6 12.80 -40.73 -34.60
C MET A 6 12.01 -39.41 -34.45
N GLU A 7 10.91 -39.27 -35.18
CA GLU A 7 9.92 -38.21 -34.97
C GLU A 7 9.17 -38.52 -33.65
N GLN A 8 9.46 -37.76 -32.59
CA GLN A 8 8.72 -37.82 -31.33
C GLN A 8 7.43 -37.02 -31.47
N THR A 9 6.32 -37.73 -31.65
CA THR A 9 4.95 -37.20 -31.57
C THR A 9 4.65 -36.83 -30.12
N LEU A 10 4.76 -35.54 -29.76
CA LEU A 10 4.29 -34.99 -28.50
C LEU A 10 2.75 -35.09 -28.43
N SER A 11 2.24 -35.92 -27.54
CA SER A 11 0.82 -36.02 -27.20
C SER A 11 0.29 -34.70 -26.64
N PRO A 12 -0.92 -34.24 -27.02
CA PRO A 12 -1.49 -33.01 -26.52
C PRO A 12 -1.85 -33.13 -25.03
N SER A 13 -1.36 -32.18 -24.24
CA SER A 13 -1.69 -31.99 -22.82
C SER A 13 -3.22 -31.89 -22.63
N PRO A 14 -3.79 -32.44 -21.52
CA PRO A 14 -5.22 -32.37 -21.29
C PRO A 14 -5.69 -30.91 -21.13
N PRO A 15 -6.93 -30.59 -21.53
CA PRO A 15 -7.47 -29.24 -21.41
C PRO A 15 -7.51 -28.86 -19.93
N ASP A 16 -6.80 -27.77 -19.62
CA ASP A 16 -6.78 -27.13 -18.32
C ASP A 16 -8.24 -26.91 -17.87
N ARG A 17 -8.63 -27.64 -16.82
CA ARG A 17 -9.98 -27.60 -16.27
C ARG A 17 -10.18 -26.23 -15.63
N GLY A 18 -10.63 -25.28 -16.43
CA GLY A 18 -11.41 -24.13 -16.03
C GLY A 18 -10.99 -23.51 -14.69
N ALA A 19 -9.80 -22.90 -14.66
CA ALA A 19 -9.57 -21.79 -13.75
C ALA A 19 -10.52 -20.66 -14.21
N ARG A 20 -11.74 -20.64 -13.66
CA ARG A 20 -12.59 -19.46 -13.74
C ARG A 20 -11.74 -18.29 -13.24
N PRO A 21 -11.68 -17.15 -13.93
CA PRO A 21 -11.15 -15.94 -13.32
C PRO A 21 -12.10 -15.61 -12.18
N GLY A 22 -11.76 -16.03 -10.97
CA GLY A 22 -12.40 -15.54 -9.77
C GLY A 22 -12.13 -14.05 -9.75
N ARG A 23 -13.10 -13.25 -10.20
CA ARG A 23 -13.19 -11.86 -9.76
C ARG A 23 -13.07 -11.92 -8.25
N SER A 24 -11.95 -11.45 -7.70
CA SER A 24 -11.76 -11.37 -6.26
C SER A 24 -12.93 -10.55 -5.72
N ASN A 25 -13.86 -11.18 -5.00
CA ASN A 25 -14.92 -10.51 -4.23
C ASN A 25 -14.29 -9.87 -2.98
N VAL A 26 -13.29 -9.03 -3.20
CA VAL A 26 -12.50 -8.36 -2.19
C VAL A 26 -12.65 -6.86 -2.44
N SER A 27 -12.90 -6.11 -1.39
CA SER A 27 -13.01 -4.66 -1.44
C SER A 27 -11.73 -4.07 -2.00
N ARG A 28 -11.86 -3.04 -2.84
CA ARG A 28 -10.75 -2.16 -3.18
C ARG A 28 -10.30 -1.41 -1.92
N ALA A 29 -9.05 -0.96 -1.90
CA ALA A 29 -8.47 -0.26 -0.77
C ALA A 29 -7.90 1.10 -1.17
N ARG A 30 -7.62 1.91 -0.17
CA ARG A 30 -6.71 3.05 -0.27
C ARG A 30 -5.34 2.64 0.24
N LEU A 31 -4.30 3.05 -0.45
CA LEU A 31 -2.90 2.77 -0.09
C LEU A 31 -2.23 4.07 0.34
N GLY A 32 -1.84 4.16 1.60
CA GLY A 32 -1.08 5.28 2.16
C GLY A 32 0.41 4.94 2.25
N ILE A 33 1.25 5.88 1.85
CA ILE A 33 2.72 5.78 1.91
C ILE A 33 3.25 7.04 2.56
N SER A 34 4.09 6.88 3.58
CA SER A 34 4.63 7.99 4.33
C SER A 34 5.95 7.62 5.00
N ASN A 35 6.60 8.60 5.65
CA ASN A 35 7.85 8.39 6.39
C ASN A 35 8.96 7.75 5.54
N LEU A 36 9.04 8.13 4.26
CA LEU A 36 10.04 7.61 3.34
C LEU A 36 11.42 8.21 3.67
N SER A 37 12.41 7.35 3.83
CA SER A 37 13.80 7.72 4.10
C SER A 37 14.75 6.77 3.38
N ILE A 38 15.76 7.30 2.70
CA ILE A 38 16.76 6.48 2.01
C ILE A 38 18.12 6.70 2.70
N PRO A 39 18.61 5.71 3.45
CA PRO A 39 19.91 5.83 4.11
C PRO A 39 21.05 5.95 3.11
N LEU A 40 22.02 6.80 3.45
CA LEU A 40 23.22 7.09 2.66
C LEU A 40 24.45 6.40 3.26
N MET A 41 25.42 6.05 2.42
CA MET A 41 26.65 5.36 2.79
C MET A 41 27.89 6.15 2.32
N TRP A 42 28.13 7.30 2.94
CA TRP A 42 29.37 8.06 2.69
C TRP A 42 30.59 7.29 3.22
N ARG A 43 31.73 7.40 2.55
CA ARG A 43 32.95 6.72 3.04
C ARG A 43 33.50 7.46 4.25
N ASP A 44 34.11 6.73 5.19
CA ASP A 44 34.68 7.31 6.41
C ASP A 44 35.72 8.42 6.14
N ALA A 45 36.47 8.29 5.03
CA ALA A 45 37.42 9.30 4.59
C ALA A 45 36.76 10.65 4.26
N ASP A 46 35.49 10.63 3.83
CA ASP A 46 34.70 11.79 3.42
C ASP A 46 34.06 12.52 4.64
N HIS A 47 33.90 11.81 5.78
CA HIS A 47 33.38 12.36 7.03
C HIS A 47 34.45 12.89 7.98
N PHE A 48 35.54 12.14 8.20
CA PHE A 48 36.47 12.38 9.32
C PHE A 48 37.78 13.08 8.95
N LYS A 49 38.11 13.18 7.66
CA LYS A 49 39.31 13.87 7.19
C LYS A 49 38.84 15.11 6.43
N ASN A 50 39.33 16.30 6.77
CA ASN A 50 38.93 17.61 6.22
C ASN A 50 39.12 17.80 4.68
N LYS A 51 39.27 16.72 3.91
CA LYS A 51 39.09 16.64 2.45
C LYS A 51 37.71 16.04 2.18
N GLY A 52 36.65 16.78 2.51
CA GLY A 52 35.28 16.30 2.34
C GLY A 52 34.91 16.09 0.88
N ASP A 53 34.00 15.16 0.62
CA ASP A 53 33.36 14.98 -0.69
C ASP A 53 32.60 16.28 -1.08
N PRO A 54 33.00 16.98 -2.16
CA PRO A 54 32.35 18.21 -2.59
C PRO A 54 31.01 17.95 -3.30
N ARG A 55 30.68 16.68 -3.58
CA ARG A 55 29.49 16.32 -4.33
C ARG A 55 28.23 16.66 -3.57
N GLU A 56 27.37 17.43 -4.23
CA GLU A 56 26.01 17.70 -3.83
C GLU A 56 25.08 17.05 -4.85
N PHE A 57 23.95 16.54 -4.37
CA PHE A 57 22.95 15.91 -5.20
C PHE A 57 21.57 16.50 -4.93
N SER A 58 20.70 16.36 -5.93
CA SER A 58 19.27 16.55 -5.75
C SER A 58 18.54 15.27 -6.16
N VAL A 59 17.52 14.91 -5.39
CA VAL A 59 16.78 13.64 -5.53
C VAL A 59 15.28 13.87 -5.44
N PHE A 60 14.51 13.13 -6.24
CA PHE A 60 13.07 13.00 -6.08
C PHE A 60 12.63 11.56 -6.33
N LEU A 61 11.42 11.22 -5.88
CA LEU A 61 10.80 9.92 -6.05
C LEU A 61 9.65 9.97 -7.04
N VAL A 62 9.48 8.89 -7.78
CA VAL A 62 8.28 8.59 -8.56
C VAL A 62 7.67 7.31 -8.00
N LEU A 63 6.43 7.40 -7.54
CA LEU A 63 5.66 6.29 -7.00
C LEU A 63 4.55 5.95 -7.99
N GLN A 64 4.49 4.69 -8.42
CA GLN A 64 3.52 4.22 -9.39
C GLN A 64 2.75 3.01 -8.88
N VAL A 65 1.43 3.06 -9.01
CA VAL A 65 0.52 1.92 -8.79
C VAL A 65 -0.41 1.81 -10.00
N GLY A 66 -0.21 0.77 -10.81
CA GLY A 66 -0.94 0.61 -12.07
C GLY A 66 -0.72 1.82 -12.99
N ASN A 67 -1.79 2.61 -13.20
CA ASN A 67 -1.77 3.78 -14.08
C ASN A 67 -1.68 5.12 -13.31
N GLU A 68 -1.73 5.09 -11.97
CA GLU A 68 -1.59 6.29 -11.15
C GLU A 68 -0.12 6.49 -10.79
N VAL A 69 0.38 7.70 -11.03
CA VAL A 69 1.77 8.10 -10.77
C VAL A 69 1.76 9.34 -9.88
N LYS A 70 2.59 9.34 -8.83
CA LYS A 70 2.80 10.46 -7.92
C LYS A 70 4.29 10.75 -7.80
N GLU A 71 4.62 12.02 -7.65
CA GLU A 71 6.01 12.47 -7.56
C GLU A 71 6.22 13.17 -6.22
N SER A 72 7.38 12.97 -5.61
CA SER A 72 7.80 13.77 -4.47
C SER A 72 8.33 15.13 -4.92
N ARG A 73 8.35 16.08 -4.00
CA ARG A 73 9.18 17.28 -4.11
C ARG A 73 10.64 16.89 -4.25
N LEU A 74 11.36 17.79 -4.91
CA LEU A 74 12.81 17.72 -5.02
C LEU A 74 13.46 17.98 -3.65
N VAL A 75 14.21 17.00 -3.17
CA VAL A 75 15.15 17.17 -2.07
C VAL A 75 16.48 17.63 -2.67
N SER A 76 17.00 18.77 -2.20
CA SER A 76 18.21 19.40 -2.72
C SER A 76 19.28 19.51 -1.65
N SER A 77 20.51 19.85 -2.06
CA SER A 77 21.66 20.00 -1.16
C SER A 77 21.99 18.73 -0.36
N ILE A 78 21.79 17.56 -0.97
CA ILE A 78 22.17 16.28 -0.38
C ILE A 78 23.68 16.17 -0.49
N ASN A 79 24.38 16.25 0.62
CA ASN A 79 25.84 16.19 0.67
C ASN A 79 26.30 15.30 1.83
N ARG A 80 27.60 15.20 2.03
CA ARG A 80 28.23 14.38 3.08
C ARG A 80 27.74 14.63 4.51
N THR A 81 27.00 15.70 4.78
CA THR A 81 26.42 15.95 6.12
C THR A 81 25.09 15.22 6.32
N CYS A 82 24.47 14.75 5.25
CA CYS A 82 23.21 14.02 5.28
C CYS A 82 23.46 12.54 5.57
N THR A 83 22.75 11.97 6.56
CA THR A 83 22.72 10.52 6.79
C THR A 83 21.66 9.83 5.94
N ASP A 84 20.59 10.56 5.61
CA ASP A 84 19.42 10.03 4.94
C ASP A 84 18.83 11.07 3.98
N ILE A 85 18.15 10.59 2.93
CA ILE A 85 17.26 11.39 2.09
C ILE A 85 15.83 11.19 2.62
N THR A 86 15.31 12.16 3.37
CA THR A 86 13.95 12.11 3.91
C THR A 86 12.94 12.77 2.99
N ILE A 87 11.85 12.07 2.67
CA ILE A 87 10.69 12.63 1.96
C ILE A 87 9.59 12.93 2.97
N ILE A 88 9.23 14.21 3.08
CA ILE A 88 8.30 14.72 4.09
C ILE A 88 6.83 14.43 3.72
N GLU A 89 6.57 14.22 2.43
CA GLU A 89 5.23 14.05 1.89
C GLU A 89 4.65 12.67 2.21
N SER A 90 3.32 12.61 2.24
CA SER A 90 2.55 11.36 2.25
C SER A 90 1.79 11.24 0.93
N PHE A 91 1.66 10.01 0.45
CA PHE A 91 1.03 9.68 -0.82
C PHE A 91 -0.12 8.71 -0.57
N VAL A 92 -1.30 9.03 -1.08
CA VAL A 92 -2.48 8.16 -0.98
C VAL A 92 -2.97 7.76 -2.35
N PHE A 93 -2.89 6.48 -2.71
CA PHE A 93 -3.48 5.94 -3.93
C PHE A 93 -4.89 5.44 -3.65
N GLU A 94 -5.82 5.80 -4.54
CA GLU A 94 -7.23 5.48 -4.38
C GLU A 94 -7.59 4.20 -5.13
N ASN A 95 -8.53 3.43 -4.60
CA ASN A 95 -9.14 2.29 -5.30
C ASN A 95 -8.14 1.22 -5.79
N VAL A 96 -7.12 0.90 -5.00
CA VAL A 96 -6.14 -0.14 -5.30
C VAL A 96 -6.71 -1.55 -5.13
N SER A 97 -6.23 -2.47 -5.95
CA SER A 97 -6.53 -3.91 -5.87
C SER A 97 -5.70 -4.60 -4.78
N ALA A 98 -6.08 -5.81 -4.35
CA ALA A 98 -5.24 -6.62 -3.46
C ALA A 98 -3.95 -7.14 -4.13
N ASP A 99 -3.95 -7.30 -5.45
CA ASP A 99 -2.80 -7.71 -6.27
C ASP A 99 -1.95 -6.51 -6.77
N PHE A 100 -2.07 -5.35 -6.12
CA PHE A 100 -1.29 -4.18 -6.49
C PHE A 100 0.23 -4.42 -6.42
N GLY A 101 0.96 -3.75 -7.29
CA GLY A 101 2.39 -3.55 -7.18
C GLY A 101 2.68 -2.06 -7.13
N LEU A 102 3.37 -1.62 -6.09
CA LEU A 102 3.89 -0.28 -5.95
C LEU A 102 5.34 -0.27 -6.43
N ASP A 103 5.63 0.49 -7.48
CA ASP A 103 6.99 0.77 -7.95
C ASP A 103 7.42 2.14 -7.40
N VAL A 104 8.51 2.16 -6.63
CA VAL A 104 9.15 3.38 -6.13
C VAL A 104 10.48 3.56 -6.85
N ALA A 105 10.52 4.50 -7.78
CA ALA A 105 11.69 4.85 -8.55
C ALA A 105 12.38 6.11 -8.00
N ILE A 106 13.70 6.04 -7.84
CA ILE A 106 14.51 7.12 -7.28
C ILE A 106 15.31 7.78 -8.41
N TYR A 107 15.15 9.09 -8.57
CA TYR A 107 15.88 9.87 -9.56
C TYR A 107 16.84 10.84 -8.89
N ALA A 108 18.07 10.95 -9.40
CA ALA A 108 19.09 11.85 -8.88
C ALA A 108 19.82 12.62 -9.97
N ALA A 109 20.32 13.79 -9.60
CA ALA A 109 21.27 14.59 -10.38
C ALA A 109 22.36 15.15 -9.46
N ARG A 110 23.60 15.21 -9.97
CA ARG A 110 24.71 15.89 -9.28
C ARG A 110 24.67 17.40 -9.53
N THR A 111 24.89 18.19 -8.49
CA THR A 111 24.68 19.65 -8.44
C THR A 111 25.84 20.46 -7.87
N ASP A 112 27.01 19.83 -7.70
CA ASP A 112 28.27 20.42 -7.18
C ASP A 112 29.07 21.21 -8.23
N SER A 113 29.07 20.74 -9.48
CA SER A 113 29.93 21.25 -10.54
C SER A 113 29.10 21.86 -11.65
N THR A 114 28.89 23.17 -11.60
CA THR A 114 28.81 24.03 -12.79
C THR A 114 28.80 25.47 -12.31
N ASP A 115 29.37 26.37 -13.14
CA ASP A 115 29.17 27.82 -13.17
C ASP A 115 27.67 28.17 -13.36
N LEU A 116 26.82 27.66 -12.48
CA LEU A 116 25.38 27.83 -12.46
C LEU A 116 25.09 29.13 -11.74
N ASN A 117 25.11 30.22 -12.50
CA ASN A 117 24.37 31.41 -12.11
C ASN A 117 23.00 30.96 -11.55
N GLY A 118 22.65 31.47 -10.36
CA GLY A 118 21.51 31.04 -9.56
C GLY A 118 20.13 31.09 -10.22
N THR A 119 20.06 31.41 -11.51
CA THR A 119 18.89 31.40 -12.38
C THR A 119 18.43 29.99 -12.78
N LEU A 120 19.32 29.00 -12.97
CA LEU A 120 18.94 27.62 -13.30
C LEU A 120 18.54 26.78 -12.07
N ARG A 121 19.23 26.90 -10.93
CA ARG A 121 18.76 26.35 -9.64
C ARG A 121 17.35 26.89 -9.33
N ARG A 122 17.13 28.20 -9.55
CA ARG A 122 15.80 28.82 -9.43
C ARG A 122 14.81 28.35 -10.51
N ARG A 123 15.26 27.92 -11.70
CA ARG A 123 14.40 27.41 -12.78
C ARG A 123 14.00 25.95 -12.56
N ILE A 124 14.90 25.07 -12.12
CA ILE A 124 14.62 23.68 -11.73
C ILE A 124 13.71 23.66 -10.50
N LEU A 125 13.99 24.50 -9.49
CA LEU A 125 13.11 24.65 -8.32
C LEU A 125 11.75 25.27 -8.70
N LYS A 126 11.71 26.20 -9.68
CA LYS A 126 10.45 26.76 -10.18
C LYS A 126 9.68 25.77 -11.05
N SER A 127 10.32 24.98 -11.91
CA SER A 127 9.65 23.99 -12.77
C SER A 127 9.13 22.79 -11.97
N ALA A 128 9.86 22.38 -10.92
CA ALA A 128 9.38 21.41 -9.93
C ALA A 128 8.21 21.97 -9.09
N MET A 129 8.12 23.29 -8.88
CA MET A 129 6.98 23.93 -8.22
C MET A 129 5.78 24.23 -9.13
N THR A 130 5.96 24.39 -10.45
CA THR A 130 4.88 24.85 -11.36
C THR A 130 4.27 23.76 -12.24
N ARG A 131 4.75 22.52 -12.22
CA ARG A 131 4.18 21.43 -13.01
C ARG A 131 3.21 20.58 -12.19
N SER A 132 2.08 21.17 -11.84
CA SER A 132 0.82 20.41 -11.72
C SER A 132 0.42 19.94 -13.12
N LEU A 133 1.03 18.85 -13.60
CA LEU A 133 0.64 18.27 -14.90
C LEU A 133 -0.61 17.43 -14.72
N GLY A 134 -1.73 18.14 -14.69
CA GLY A 134 -2.99 17.58 -15.09
C GLY A 134 -2.89 17.04 -16.53
N ARG A 135 -3.37 15.80 -16.69
CA ARG A 135 -3.98 15.27 -17.91
C ARG A 135 -3.03 15.20 -19.13
N LYS A 136 -2.34 14.05 -19.25
CA LYS A 136 -2.11 13.24 -20.47
C LYS A 136 -0.78 12.46 -20.35
N PHE A 137 -0.79 11.36 -19.60
CA PHE A 137 0.26 10.33 -19.66
C PHE A 137 -0.32 8.91 -19.87
N GLY A 138 -1.56 8.84 -20.37
CA GLY A 138 -2.33 7.60 -20.46
C GLY A 138 -2.16 6.76 -21.73
N SER A 139 -1.21 7.04 -22.62
CA SER A 139 -1.13 6.33 -23.91
C SER A 139 0.24 5.80 -24.35
N SER A 140 1.31 5.90 -23.56
CA SER A 140 2.61 5.29 -23.92
C SER A 140 3.07 4.15 -23.00
N VAL A 141 2.47 4.01 -21.81
CA VAL A 141 2.94 3.04 -20.78
C VAL A 141 2.31 1.63 -20.95
N LYS A 142 1.57 1.38 -22.04
CA LYS A 142 0.97 0.05 -22.30
C LYS A 142 1.77 -0.82 -23.28
N SER A 143 2.86 -0.30 -23.87
CA SER A 143 3.66 -1.03 -24.88
C SER A 143 5.04 -1.50 -24.40
N GLN A 144 5.41 -1.31 -23.13
CA GLN A 144 6.77 -1.59 -22.65
C GLN A 144 6.84 -2.47 -21.40
N MET A 145 5.85 -3.35 -21.19
CA MET A 145 5.99 -4.42 -20.17
C MET A 145 6.64 -5.70 -20.73
N THR A 146 7.05 -5.69 -21.99
CA THR A 146 7.88 -6.74 -22.59
C THR A 146 9.13 -6.10 -23.17
N THR A 147 10.28 -6.42 -22.56
CA THR A 147 11.63 -6.31 -23.16
C THR A 147 11.94 -4.96 -23.82
N ASN A 148 12.57 -4.05 -23.07
CA ASN A 148 13.77 -3.30 -23.43
C ASN A 148 13.94 -2.14 -22.44
N ILE A 149 14.98 -2.23 -21.61
CA ILE A 149 15.50 -1.12 -20.81
C ILE A 149 16.11 -0.15 -21.83
N SER A 150 15.32 0.81 -22.30
CA SER A 150 15.84 1.96 -23.03
C SER A 150 15.77 3.19 -22.13
N ASP A 151 16.96 3.66 -21.82
CA ASP A 151 17.35 4.90 -21.14
C ASP A 151 16.65 6.12 -21.79
N GLU A 152 15.42 6.43 -21.37
CA GLU A 152 14.74 7.67 -21.78
C GLU A 152 15.22 8.82 -20.88
N CYS A 153 16.31 9.43 -21.32
CA CYS A 153 16.89 10.64 -20.75
C CYS A 153 15.90 11.82 -20.91
N TYR A 154 15.45 12.41 -19.80
CA TYR A 154 14.82 13.74 -19.81
C TYR A 154 15.89 14.78 -20.20
N GLN A 155 16.15 14.93 -21.50
CA GLN A 155 17.00 15.98 -22.04
C GLN A 155 16.16 17.24 -22.30
N GLU A 156 16.15 18.15 -21.32
CA GLU A 156 15.89 19.56 -21.64
C GLU A 156 17.22 20.15 -22.15
N ASN A 157 17.25 20.52 -23.44
CA ASN A 157 18.39 21.13 -24.11
C ASN A 157 19.00 22.27 -23.28
N GLY A 158 20.25 22.08 -22.81
CA GLY A 158 21.10 23.15 -22.29
C GLY A 158 21.65 22.93 -20.88
N GLY A 159 22.75 22.18 -20.78
CA GLY A 159 23.83 22.46 -19.81
C GLY A 159 23.55 22.30 -18.30
N GLY A 160 22.55 21.53 -17.89
CA GLY A 160 22.33 21.15 -16.49
C GLY A 160 22.30 19.63 -16.33
N GLY A 161 22.83 19.10 -15.22
CA GLY A 161 22.85 17.65 -14.97
C GLY A 161 21.44 17.06 -15.04
N ALA A 162 21.21 16.17 -16.00
CA ALA A 162 19.92 15.49 -16.16
C ALA A 162 19.68 14.53 -15.00
N PHE A 163 18.44 14.49 -14.50
CA PHE A 163 18.02 13.49 -13.52
C PHE A 163 18.03 12.11 -14.16
N ARG A 164 18.63 11.15 -13.47
CA ARG A 164 18.71 9.75 -13.90
C ARG A 164 18.18 8.84 -12.82
N LEU A 165 17.62 7.71 -13.23
CA LEU A 165 17.21 6.65 -12.34
C LEU A 165 18.46 6.09 -11.64
N ILE A 166 18.40 5.95 -10.31
CA ILE A 166 19.50 5.42 -9.48
C ILE A 166 19.11 4.19 -8.69
N GLY A 167 17.81 3.93 -8.52
CA GLY A 167 17.33 2.70 -7.92
C GLY A 167 15.82 2.56 -7.96
N ARG A 168 15.35 1.33 -7.70
CA ARG A 168 13.93 0.98 -7.61
C ARG A 168 13.64 0.07 -6.42
N CYS A 169 12.46 0.23 -5.84
CA CYS A 169 11.91 -0.66 -4.83
C CYS A 169 10.49 -1.05 -5.22
N PHE A 170 10.19 -2.35 -5.19
CA PHE A 170 8.88 -2.89 -5.52
C PHE A 170 8.20 -3.45 -4.28
N LEU A 171 7.05 -2.91 -3.91
CA LEU A 171 6.29 -3.32 -2.73
C LEU A 171 4.93 -3.90 -3.11
N ARG A 172 4.47 -4.87 -2.33
CA ARG A 172 3.20 -5.59 -2.49
C ARG A 172 2.43 -5.62 -1.16
N LEU A 173 1.23 -6.19 -1.19
CA LEU A 173 0.37 -6.35 -0.01
C LEU A 173 1.11 -6.89 1.24
N GLY A 174 2.01 -7.87 1.08
CA GLY A 174 2.76 -8.46 2.20
C GLY A 174 3.75 -7.52 2.89
N ASP A 175 4.16 -6.45 2.20
CA ASP A 175 5.09 -5.46 2.74
C ASP A 175 4.37 -4.43 3.63
N ALA A 176 3.03 -4.32 3.52
CA ALA A 176 2.24 -3.36 4.27
C ALA A 176 2.33 -3.61 5.78
N ALA A 177 2.52 -2.55 6.55
CA ALA A 177 2.52 -2.58 8.00
C ALA A 177 2.16 -1.21 8.59
N PRO A 178 1.54 -1.17 9.78
CA PRO A 178 1.26 0.09 10.45
C PRO A 178 2.52 0.85 10.89
N ASN A 179 3.65 0.14 11.04
CA ASN A 179 4.94 0.70 11.45
C ASN A 179 5.86 0.90 10.23
N ILE A 180 6.92 1.69 10.41
CA ILE A 180 7.97 1.85 9.41
C ILE A 180 8.69 0.51 9.25
N LYS A 181 8.91 0.11 8.00
CA LYS A 181 9.70 -1.06 7.61
C LYS A 181 10.86 -0.64 6.72
N ILE A 182 11.87 -1.51 6.69
CA ILE A 182 13.02 -1.41 5.80
C ILE A 182 12.76 -2.32 4.61
N HIS A 183 12.98 -1.80 3.41
CA HIS A 183 12.80 -2.52 2.16
C HIS A 183 14.08 -2.43 1.33
N ASP A 184 14.38 -3.51 0.61
CA ASP A 184 15.56 -3.56 -0.25
C ASP A 184 15.39 -2.65 -1.45
N LEU A 185 16.45 -1.89 -1.75
CA LEU A 185 16.53 -1.02 -2.89
C LEU A 185 17.44 -1.66 -3.95
N GLN A 186 16.88 -1.94 -5.11
CA GLN A 186 17.64 -2.38 -6.27
C GLN A 186 18.33 -1.16 -6.87
N THR A 187 19.63 -1.02 -6.63
CA THR A 187 20.43 0.09 -7.17
C THR A 187 20.83 -0.18 -8.62
N ILE A 188 20.96 0.89 -9.39
CA ILE A 188 21.47 0.80 -10.76
C ILE A 188 23.00 0.79 -10.73
N PRO A 189 23.66 -0.18 -11.39
CA PRO A 189 25.11 -0.21 -11.53
C PRO A 189 25.66 1.08 -12.17
N ASP A 190 26.89 1.45 -11.82
CA ASP A 190 27.62 2.59 -12.40
C ASP A 190 26.97 3.98 -12.23
N ALA A 191 26.05 4.12 -11.28
CA ALA A 191 25.41 5.39 -10.97
C ALA A 191 26.27 6.35 -10.12
N ASP A 192 27.46 5.94 -9.68
CA ASP A 192 28.32 6.65 -8.71
C ASP A 192 28.66 8.11 -9.07
N PHE A 193 28.60 8.46 -10.36
CA PHE A 193 28.91 9.81 -10.82
C PHE A 193 27.75 10.80 -10.59
N TYR A 194 26.50 10.32 -10.57
CA TYR A 194 25.29 11.15 -10.47
C TYR A 194 24.34 10.74 -9.34
N SER A 195 24.60 9.62 -8.67
CA SER A 195 23.91 9.15 -7.49
C SER A 195 24.66 9.53 -6.23
N PRO A 196 23.97 9.98 -5.16
CA PRO A 196 24.54 9.92 -3.83
C PRO A 196 24.82 8.45 -3.45
N PRO A 197 25.77 8.18 -2.54
CA PRO A 197 26.07 6.82 -2.15
C PRO A 197 24.90 6.25 -1.34
N LEU A 198 24.15 5.32 -1.92
CA LEU A 198 23.00 4.70 -1.28
C LEU A 198 23.45 3.50 -0.44
N TYR A 199 22.84 3.32 0.74
CA TYR A 199 23.09 2.13 1.56
C TYR A 199 22.46 0.85 0.97
N GLY A 200 21.50 0.99 0.06
CA GLY A 200 20.81 -0.15 -0.57
C GLY A 200 19.46 -0.50 0.07
N HIS A 201 18.91 0.38 0.91
CA HIS A 201 17.57 0.22 1.46
C HIS A 201 16.74 1.50 1.34
N ILE A 202 15.43 1.34 1.40
CA ILE A 202 14.46 2.42 1.60
C ILE A 202 13.60 2.07 2.82
N CYS A 203 13.53 3.00 3.76
CA CYS A 203 12.64 2.92 4.90
C CYS A 203 11.32 3.61 4.54
N GLY A 204 10.20 3.04 4.95
CA GLY A 204 8.89 3.63 4.69
C GLY A 204 7.79 2.98 5.49
N ARG A 205 6.69 3.72 5.66
CA ARG A 205 5.43 3.19 6.21
C ARG A 205 4.45 3.03 5.06
N MET A 206 3.99 1.79 4.84
CA MET A 206 2.99 1.47 3.82
C MET A 206 1.76 0.86 4.49
N VAL A 207 0.63 1.56 4.41
CA VAL A 207 -0.61 1.18 5.08
C VAL A 207 -1.78 1.07 4.12
N LEU A 208 -2.72 0.20 4.45
CA LEU A 208 -3.89 -0.07 3.64
C LEU A 208 -5.16 0.26 4.41
N GLN A 209 -6.16 0.77 3.69
CA GLN A 209 -7.49 0.96 4.23
C GLN A 209 -8.52 0.44 3.22
N PRO A 210 -8.98 -0.81 3.38
CA PRO A 210 -10.04 -1.38 2.56
C PRO A 210 -11.33 -0.55 2.67
N ASN A 211 -12.10 -0.50 1.59
CA ASN A 211 -13.37 0.23 1.57
C ASN A 211 -14.37 -0.31 2.60
N SER A 212 -14.32 -1.60 2.92
CA SER A 212 -15.12 -2.23 3.99
C SER A 212 -14.84 -1.67 5.38
N VAL A 213 -13.68 -1.05 5.61
CA VAL A 213 -13.35 -0.34 6.85
C VAL A 213 -13.76 1.12 6.78
N ALA A 214 -13.54 1.76 5.63
CA ALA A 214 -13.83 3.19 5.45
C ALA A 214 -15.34 3.49 5.46
N VAL A 215 -16.15 2.63 4.84
CA VAL A 215 -17.59 2.80 4.65
C VAL A 215 -18.29 1.49 5.03
N PRO A 216 -19.45 1.53 5.71
CA PRO A 216 -20.23 0.33 5.98
C PRO A 216 -20.63 -0.36 4.67
N ILE A 217 -20.43 -1.68 4.62
CA ILE A 217 -20.75 -2.50 3.45
C ILE A 217 -22.26 -2.58 3.26
N ILE A 218 -22.99 -2.77 4.35
CA ILE A 218 -24.43 -2.85 4.37
C ILE A 218 -24.96 -2.44 5.75
N GLU A 219 -26.12 -1.81 5.75
CA GLU A 219 -26.89 -1.44 6.94
C GLU A 219 -28.36 -1.82 6.72
N GLY A 220 -29.03 -2.23 7.79
CA GLY A 220 -30.43 -2.60 7.71
C GLY A 220 -30.96 -3.28 8.95
N THR A 221 -32.25 -3.58 8.96
CA THR A 221 -32.92 -4.24 10.07
C THR A 221 -32.81 -5.74 9.94
N LEU A 222 -32.35 -6.41 11.00
CA LEU A 222 -32.27 -7.87 11.06
C LEU A 222 -32.90 -8.37 12.35
N THR A 223 -33.38 -9.61 12.31
CA THR A 223 -33.66 -10.40 13.51
C THR A 223 -32.56 -11.42 13.69
N ILE A 224 -31.87 -11.40 14.83
CA ILE A 224 -30.75 -12.28 15.14
C ILE A 224 -31.12 -13.18 16.31
N ARG A 225 -31.05 -14.49 16.09
CA ARG A 225 -31.27 -15.54 17.09
C ARG A 225 -30.01 -16.40 17.20
N PRO A 226 -29.19 -16.26 18.26
CA PRO A 226 -28.13 -17.22 18.54
C PRO A 226 -28.74 -18.61 18.80
N VAL A 227 -28.21 -19.65 18.16
CA VAL A 227 -28.82 -21.01 18.19
C VAL A 227 -28.85 -21.60 19.61
N ASN A 228 -27.90 -21.22 20.47
CA ASN A 228 -27.75 -21.77 21.82
C ASN A 228 -28.18 -20.80 22.93
N GLU A 229 -28.87 -19.70 22.62
CA GLU A 229 -29.31 -18.70 23.60
C GLU A 229 -30.80 -18.39 23.44
N ALA A 230 -31.49 -18.18 24.56
CA ALA A 230 -32.91 -17.84 24.55
C ALA A 230 -33.18 -16.40 24.08
N LYS A 231 -32.18 -15.51 24.17
CA LYS A 231 -32.33 -14.10 23.84
C LYS A 231 -32.36 -13.89 22.32
N ILE A 232 -33.51 -13.47 21.80
CA ILE A 232 -33.69 -13.07 20.41
C ILE A 232 -33.56 -11.56 20.31
N LEU A 233 -32.74 -11.08 19.37
CA LEU A 233 -32.65 -9.67 19.01
C LEU A 233 -33.58 -9.43 17.81
N GLN A 234 -34.82 -9.01 18.07
CA GLN A 234 -35.82 -8.78 17.02
C GLN A 234 -35.75 -7.35 16.49
N ASN A 235 -35.86 -7.20 15.17
CA ASN A 235 -35.92 -5.92 14.47
C ASN A 235 -34.84 -4.92 14.92
N VAL A 236 -33.60 -5.41 15.06
CA VAL A 236 -32.47 -4.59 15.47
C VAL A 236 -31.76 -4.00 14.26
N HIS A 237 -31.34 -2.74 14.37
CA HIS A 237 -30.55 -2.10 13.35
C HIS A 237 -29.14 -2.70 13.37
N CYS A 238 -28.72 -3.24 12.24
CA CYS A 238 -27.44 -3.91 12.07
C CYS A 238 -26.60 -3.18 11.03
N ARG A 239 -25.31 -3.04 11.32
CA ARG A 239 -24.31 -2.44 10.44
C ARG A 239 -23.10 -3.36 10.33
N LEU A 240 -22.73 -3.72 9.09
CA LEU A 240 -21.53 -4.48 8.80
C LEU A 240 -20.43 -3.54 8.30
N GLN A 241 -19.36 -3.40 9.08
CA GLN A 241 -18.21 -2.57 8.72
C GLN A 241 -16.96 -3.05 9.44
N GLY A 242 -15.83 -3.11 8.72
CA GLY A 242 -14.51 -3.35 9.28
C GLY A 242 -14.43 -4.62 10.13
N GLY A 243 -14.92 -5.74 9.60
CA GLY A 243 -14.89 -7.03 10.28
C GLY A 243 -15.84 -7.10 11.49
N LEU A 244 -16.80 -6.20 11.61
CA LEU A 244 -17.71 -6.13 12.74
C LEU A 244 -19.16 -5.97 12.28
N LEU A 245 -20.01 -6.91 12.69
CA LEU A 245 -21.45 -6.78 12.64
C LEU A 245 -21.93 -6.19 13.97
N ARG A 246 -22.24 -4.90 13.97
CA ARG A 246 -22.79 -4.19 15.14
C ARG A 246 -24.31 -4.26 15.11
N CYS A 247 -24.90 -4.62 16.24
CA CYS A 247 -26.35 -4.66 16.41
C CYS A 247 -26.75 -3.66 17.49
N SER A 248 -27.59 -2.71 17.12
CA SER A 248 -28.09 -1.67 18.02
C SER A 248 -29.61 -1.65 18.09
N GLY A 249 -30.13 -1.37 19.27
CA GLY A 249 -31.54 -1.06 19.51
C GLY A 249 -31.78 0.44 19.57
N GLY A 250 -33.02 0.82 19.85
CA GLY A 250 -33.43 2.22 19.95
C GLY A 250 -33.69 2.88 18.59
N ILE A 251 -33.91 4.19 18.61
CA ILE A 251 -34.15 4.99 17.40
C ILE A 251 -32.81 5.20 16.70
N VAL A 252 -32.79 5.16 15.36
CA VAL A 252 -31.56 5.31 14.53
C VAL A 252 -30.75 6.57 14.91
N SER A 253 -31.39 7.64 15.38
CA SER A 253 -30.74 8.87 15.84
C SER A 253 -30.00 8.75 17.18
N ARG A 254 -30.32 7.74 18.01
CA ARG A 254 -29.67 7.44 19.30
C ARG A 254 -29.59 5.91 19.51
N PRO A 255 -28.65 5.23 18.86
CA PRO A 255 -28.51 3.78 18.95
C PRO A 255 -28.02 3.35 20.34
N SER A 256 -28.63 2.31 20.91
CA SER A 256 -28.13 1.61 22.09
C SER A 256 -27.43 0.31 21.67
N PRO A 257 -26.17 0.05 22.07
CA PRO A 257 -25.46 -1.16 21.67
C PRO A 257 -26.09 -2.40 22.32
N LEU A 258 -26.44 -3.42 21.52
CA LEU A 258 -27.05 -4.66 22.00
C LEU A 258 -26.11 -5.86 21.94
N ALA A 259 -25.40 -6.01 20.83
CA ALA A 259 -24.44 -7.09 20.61
C ALA A 259 -23.46 -6.73 19.48
N ASN A 260 -22.25 -7.28 19.53
CA ASN A 260 -21.34 -7.25 18.39
C ASN A 260 -20.87 -8.66 18.03
N PHE A 261 -20.72 -8.88 16.73
CA PHE A 261 -20.17 -10.12 16.19
C PHE A 261 -18.98 -9.79 15.28
N ARG A 262 -17.80 -10.28 15.64
CA ARG A 262 -16.60 -10.16 14.83
C ARG A 262 -16.64 -11.19 13.70
N ILE A 263 -16.43 -10.70 12.49
CA ILE A 263 -16.28 -11.47 11.27
C ILE A 263 -14.78 -11.60 11.00
N ASP A 264 -14.32 -12.84 10.81
CA ASP A 264 -12.93 -13.16 10.50
C ASP A 264 -12.86 -14.06 9.25
N ALA A 265 -11.65 -14.39 8.79
CA ALA A 265 -11.44 -15.21 7.59
C ALA A 265 -12.08 -16.62 7.67
N ASP A 266 -12.29 -17.11 8.90
CA ASP A 266 -12.88 -18.41 9.18
C ASP A 266 -14.41 -18.32 9.43
N SER A 267 -14.99 -17.11 9.37
CA SER A 267 -16.44 -16.96 9.47
C SER A 267 -17.12 -17.61 8.26
N VAL A 268 -18.32 -18.16 8.49
CA VAL A 268 -19.05 -18.91 7.48
C VAL A 268 -20.49 -18.39 7.42
N VAL A 269 -20.97 -18.13 6.21
CA VAL A 269 -22.37 -17.75 5.96
C VAL A 269 -23.01 -18.73 5.00
N GLN A 270 -24.21 -19.21 5.33
CA GLN A 270 -24.95 -20.20 4.55
C GLN A 270 -26.41 -19.80 4.47
N LEU A 271 -27.00 -19.87 3.28
CA LEU A 271 -28.46 -19.75 3.13
C LEU A 271 -29.11 -20.99 3.73
N THR A 272 -30.28 -20.82 4.33
CA THR A 272 -31.10 -21.96 4.74
C THR A 272 -32.14 -22.30 3.68
N ARG A 273 -32.92 -23.35 3.93
CA ARG A 273 -34.10 -23.69 3.11
C ARG A 273 -35.22 -22.66 3.21
N GLN A 274 -35.24 -21.84 4.27
CA GLN A 274 -36.24 -20.79 4.44
C GLN A 274 -35.76 -19.50 3.73
N PRO A 275 -36.57 -18.91 2.84
CA PRO A 275 -36.13 -17.89 1.90
C PRO A 275 -35.66 -16.57 2.55
N MET A 276 -36.10 -16.30 3.78
CA MET A 276 -35.80 -15.06 4.52
C MET A 276 -34.76 -15.26 5.62
N THR A 277 -34.03 -16.38 5.62
CA THR A 277 -33.07 -16.67 6.70
C THR A 277 -31.73 -17.19 6.19
N MET A 278 -30.67 -16.88 6.94
CA MET A 278 -29.34 -17.42 6.75
C MET A 278 -28.73 -17.81 8.11
N ILE A 279 -27.73 -18.67 8.05
CA ILE A 279 -26.90 -19.03 9.20
C ILE A 279 -25.56 -18.32 9.05
N LEU A 280 -25.15 -17.60 10.10
CA LEU A 280 -23.86 -16.95 10.21
C LEU A 280 -23.09 -17.56 11.39
N THR A 281 -21.88 -18.02 11.14
CA THR A 281 -20.94 -18.43 12.19
C THR A 281 -19.90 -17.32 12.37
N ALA A 282 -19.98 -16.64 13.52
CA ALA A 282 -19.14 -15.48 13.83
C ALA A 282 -18.73 -15.50 15.30
N ARG A 283 -17.75 -14.66 15.67
CA ARG A 283 -17.26 -14.58 17.04
C ARG A 283 -18.05 -13.53 17.83
N GLY A 284 -18.75 -13.94 18.89
CA GLY A 284 -19.47 -13.00 19.76
C GLY A 284 -18.53 -12.22 20.69
N ASP A 285 -19.11 -11.34 21.51
CA ASP A 285 -18.37 -10.49 22.48
C ASP A 285 -17.48 -11.30 23.45
N SER A 286 -17.89 -12.51 23.83
CA SER A 286 -17.11 -13.41 24.69
C SER A 286 -15.90 -14.04 23.99
N GLY A 287 -15.66 -13.74 22.71
CA GLY A 287 -14.60 -14.34 21.92
C GLY A 287 -14.88 -15.77 21.45
N ARG A 288 -16.00 -16.39 21.85
CA ARG A 288 -16.41 -17.72 21.37
C ARG A 288 -17.13 -17.62 20.03
N ARG A 289 -16.91 -18.61 19.15
CA ARG A 289 -17.71 -18.76 17.92
C ARG A 289 -19.15 -19.11 18.29
N LYS A 290 -20.10 -18.43 17.67
CA LYS A 290 -21.53 -18.63 17.81
C LYS A 290 -22.13 -18.85 16.44
N GLN A 291 -23.09 -19.77 16.37
CA GLN A 291 -23.96 -19.91 15.22
C GLN A 291 -25.19 -19.02 15.43
N LEU A 292 -25.46 -18.16 14.47
CA LEU A 292 -26.52 -17.16 14.49
C LEU A 292 -27.49 -17.46 13.37
N MET A 293 -28.77 -17.59 13.69
CA MET A 293 -29.83 -17.55 12.70
C MET A 293 -30.21 -16.09 12.47
N VAL A 294 -29.98 -15.62 11.25
CA VAL A 294 -30.20 -14.23 10.84
C VAL A 294 -31.39 -14.20 9.87
N THR A 295 -32.42 -13.45 10.23
CA THR A 295 -33.62 -13.25 9.42
C THR A 295 -33.67 -11.80 8.93
N ALA A 296 -33.89 -11.60 7.63
CA ALA A 296 -34.14 -10.28 7.06
C ALA A 296 -35.60 -10.14 6.60
N GLU A 297 -35.99 -8.94 6.17
CA GLU A 297 -37.36 -8.62 5.76
C GLU A 297 -37.86 -9.47 4.59
N ASN A 298 -37.00 -9.71 3.60
CA ASN A 298 -37.34 -10.46 2.40
C ASN A 298 -36.13 -11.25 1.86
N ALA A 299 -36.39 -12.10 0.87
CA ALA A 299 -35.39 -12.99 0.28
C ALA A 299 -34.27 -12.23 -0.47
N GLU A 300 -34.54 -11.04 -0.99
CA GLU A 300 -33.52 -10.21 -1.64
C GLU A 300 -32.57 -9.61 -0.61
N SER A 301 -33.12 -9.07 0.49
CA SER A 301 -32.34 -8.57 1.62
C SER A 301 -31.40 -9.65 2.18
N VAL A 302 -31.88 -10.89 2.34
CA VAL A 302 -31.02 -12.00 2.78
C VAL A 302 -29.88 -12.27 1.81
N ARG A 303 -30.11 -12.23 0.50
CA ARG A 303 -29.05 -12.42 -0.50
C ARG A 303 -28.03 -11.28 -0.44
N SER A 304 -28.49 -10.02 -0.32
CA SER A 304 -27.61 -8.86 -0.19
C SER A 304 -26.74 -8.93 1.07
N TRP A 305 -27.33 -9.29 2.21
CA TRP A 305 -26.61 -9.50 3.46
C TRP A 305 -25.61 -10.65 3.37
N LYS A 306 -25.97 -11.76 2.72
CA LYS A 306 -25.03 -12.86 2.45
C LYS A 306 -23.84 -12.38 1.62
N CYS A 307 -24.08 -11.71 0.49
CA CYS A 307 -23.01 -11.18 -0.35
C CYS A 307 -22.09 -10.22 0.40
N ALA A 308 -22.66 -9.35 1.25
CA ALA A 308 -21.91 -8.42 2.08
C ALA A 308 -21.05 -9.14 3.14
N LEU A 309 -21.58 -10.20 3.76
CA LEU A 309 -20.82 -11.04 4.70
C LEU A 309 -19.70 -11.81 3.99
N GLU A 310 -19.96 -12.39 2.81
CA GLU A 310 -18.94 -13.07 2.00
C GLU A 310 -17.81 -12.12 1.59
N LEU A 311 -18.16 -10.88 1.19
CA LEU A 311 -17.18 -9.82 0.92
C LEU A 311 -16.33 -9.50 2.15
N GLN A 312 -16.95 -9.31 3.32
CA GLN A 312 -16.22 -9.01 4.55
C GLN A 312 -15.29 -10.16 4.98
N ILE A 313 -15.72 -11.41 4.81
CA ILE A 313 -14.90 -12.60 5.10
C ILE A 313 -13.67 -12.63 4.17
N ALA A 314 -13.88 -12.42 2.87
CA ALA A 314 -12.81 -12.35 1.88
C ALA A 314 -11.85 -11.18 2.16
N ASP A 315 -12.36 -10.04 2.62
CA ASP A 315 -11.55 -8.90 3.04
C ASP A 315 -10.68 -9.25 4.25
N CYS A 316 -11.23 -9.91 5.27
CA CYS A 316 -10.47 -10.34 6.43
C CYS A 316 -9.37 -11.34 6.05
N ALA A 317 -9.63 -12.22 5.08
CA ALA A 317 -8.64 -13.17 4.57
C ALA A 317 -7.52 -12.49 3.76
N THR A 318 -7.86 -11.46 2.98
CA THR A 318 -6.93 -10.81 2.05
C THR A 318 -6.16 -9.67 2.69
N TRP A 319 -6.87 -8.72 3.30
CA TRP A 319 -6.26 -7.52 3.90
C TRP A 319 -5.79 -7.74 5.34
N GLY A 320 -6.10 -8.90 5.93
CA GLY A 320 -5.67 -9.26 7.28
C GLY A 320 -6.16 -8.26 8.33
N SER A 321 -5.24 -7.77 9.17
CA SER A 321 -5.54 -6.80 10.23
C SER A 321 -6.14 -5.50 9.69
N PHE A 322 -5.75 -5.08 8.48
CA PHE A 322 -6.26 -3.86 7.83
C PHE A 322 -7.76 -3.93 7.50
N ALA A 323 -8.37 -5.12 7.42
CA ALA A 323 -9.83 -5.26 7.24
C ALA A 323 -10.63 -5.01 8.53
N SER A 324 -9.96 -4.91 9.69
CA SER A 324 -10.59 -4.86 11.01
C SER A 324 -10.22 -3.64 11.83
N GLN A 325 -9.06 -3.04 11.54
CA GLN A 325 -8.54 -1.91 12.29
C GLN A 325 -8.47 -0.68 11.37
N PRO A 326 -9.11 0.45 11.74
CA PRO A 326 -8.95 1.67 11.00
C PRO A 326 -7.51 2.18 11.13
N VAL A 327 -6.90 2.51 10.00
CA VAL A 327 -5.55 3.08 9.94
C VAL A 327 -5.61 4.48 9.35
N GLN A 328 -4.80 5.39 9.89
CA GLN A 328 -4.56 6.70 9.28
C GLN A 328 -3.59 6.53 8.11
N LEU A 329 -4.09 6.88 6.91
CA LEU A 329 -3.36 6.78 5.64
C LEU A 329 -2.19 7.74 5.59
N ASP A 330 -2.39 8.96 6.08
CA ASP A 330 -1.34 9.96 6.20
C ASP A 330 -0.75 9.91 7.60
N SER A 331 0.58 9.80 7.69
CA SER A 331 1.29 10.24 8.88
C SER A 331 2.10 11.45 8.51
N HIS A 332 1.69 12.61 9.02
CA HIS A 332 2.62 13.72 9.12
C HIS A 332 3.77 13.21 10.00
N ALA A 333 4.97 13.15 9.44
CA ALA A 333 6.16 13.08 10.25
C ALA A 333 6.08 14.27 11.21
N GLN A 334 5.78 14.03 12.49
CA GLN A 334 6.32 14.91 13.50
C GLN A 334 7.81 14.83 13.26
N GLN A 335 8.37 15.90 12.70
CA GLN A 335 9.80 16.12 12.78
C GLN A 335 10.10 15.98 14.26
N SER A 336 10.68 14.85 14.65
CA SER A 336 11.49 14.81 15.84
C SER A 336 12.59 15.82 15.55
N ILE A 337 12.33 17.07 15.91
CA ILE A 337 13.38 18.02 16.21
C ILE A 337 14.11 17.32 17.33
N MET A 338 15.21 16.63 17.01
CA MET A 338 16.11 16.14 18.04
C MET A 338 16.35 17.33 18.97
N PRO A 339 16.05 17.22 20.27
CA PRO A 339 16.57 18.17 21.22
C PRO A 339 18.08 18.12 21.03
N LYS A 340 18.70 19.25 20.67
CA LYS A 340 20.14 19.40 20.82
C LYS A 340 20.41 19.23 22.33
N GLY A 341 20.83 18.04 22.72
CA GLY A 341 21.09 17.68 24.12
C GLY A 341 20.20 16.55 24.60
N ASP A 342 20.53 15.31 24.24
CA ASP A 342 21.04 14.34 25.20
C ASP A 342 21.24 12.99 24.50
N GLY A 343 22.44 12.43 24.64
CA GLY A 343 22.93 11.30 23.89
C GLY A 343 22.24 9.97 24.23
N LYS A 344 21.05 9.73 23.68
CA LYS A 344 20.50 8.38 23.54
C LYS A 344 20.76 7.87 22.13
N LYS A 345 21.47 6.73 22.06
CA LYS A 345 21.93 6.13 20.81
C LYS A 345 20.77 5.39 20.11
N LEU A 346 20.83 5.35 18.79
CA LEU A 346 19.87 4.76 17.85
C LEU A 346 19.48 3.29 18.16
N TYR A 347 20.31 2.57 18.92
CA TYR A 347 20.11 1.16 19.27
C TYR A 347 19.06 0.92 20.36
N ASP A 348 18.63 1.95 21.10
CA ASP A 348 17.67 1.79 22.20
C ASP A 348 16.20 1.66 21.73
N GLN A 349 15.92 1.86 20.43
CA GLN A 349 14.56 1.84 19.87
C GLN A 349 14.26 0.63 18.97
N ILE A 350 15.21 -0.26 18.75
CA ILE A 350 14.98 -1.47 17.94
C ILE A 350 14.61 -2.60 18.90
N SER A 351 13.31 -2.91 19.00
CA SER A 351 12.87 -4.16 19.60
C SER A 351 13.16 -5.29 18.62
N ILE A 352 14.28 -5.99 18.82
CA ILE A 352 14.52 -7.28 18.18
C ILE A 352 13.61 -8.28 18.89
N THR A 353 12.63 -8.83 18.18
CA THR A 353 11.91 -10.05 18.59
C THR A 353 12.22 -11.14 17.59
#